data_AF-A0A1Q6PTZ1-F1
#
_entry.id   AF-A0A1Q6PTZ1-F1
#
_cell.length_a   1.000
_cell.length_b   1.000
_cell.length_c   1.000
_cell.angle_alpha   90.00
_cell.angle_beta   90.00
_cell.angle_gamma   90.00
#
_symmetry.space_group_name_H-M   'P 1'
#
loop_
_entity.id
_entity.type
_entity.pdbx_description
1 polymer ?
#
loop_
_entity_poly.entity_id
_entity_poly.type
_entity_poly.pdbx_seq_one_letter_code
_entity_poly.pdbx_strand_id
1 'polypeptide(L)'
;MAWGPFNAGSGGAQSGGGTAKEIAYEDTLGISASNIQEALDKVLGNTLPKLTVTTTAGSALTITDGQSTITGTATGGSFTTTLPRLGEWTVTASLAGLTTDDTVTVDVVGGQYTLNLPYFAATLAVTAATGSTVTATMTGTGKAYKAAADSDGVASVRIKRAGTYTVQAVRGDAISDTAEIEVTQNGGSYTTTVHFCVLTLTAPVGSEVTASCGDTTLTAIVSGNNENGTVVFYPPELGTWSITATRGTDSTNATVAATEYKNYALTLTYINAVLEKNEWKVIRKVSDEGKAKNWWSVGDTKSVTINGKVGATTISSLKVDAFIIGFNHNSGKEGSNRIHFLLGKISGKFVGLVDSSYGSTTSTSGAFTMNTSNTNSGGWGSSQMRSKVLGSASSPTSPTANTLLAALPSDLRAAMKSCTKYTDNAGGGNTASNVSSTTDYLFLLSEYEVFATHQYCNDAEPNYQAQYDYFKAGNSKVANKHSATGTAAVWWLRSPYYLNGINYNYYFCAVSSSGSLGCNGAYFAYGVVPGFVV
;
A
#
# COMPACT_ATOMS: atom_id res chain seq x y z
N MET A 1 -92.41 15.87 14.27
CA MET A 1 -91.22 16.75 14.16
C MET A 1 -91.41 17.56 12.88
N ALA A 2 -92.15 18.67 12.83
CA ALA A 2 -92.08 19.91 13.59
C ALA A 2 -90.66 20.50 13.58
N TRP A 3 -90.35 21.33 12.57
CA TRP A 3 -89.87 22.71 12.68
C TRP A 3 -90.38 23.48 11.43
N GLY A 4 -90.98 24.65 11.66
CA GLY A 4 -91.89 25.36 10.75
C GLY A 4 -91.24 26.42 9.84
N PRO A 5 -92.06 27.19 9.08
CA PRO A 5 -91.58 28.11 8.06
C PRO A 5 -91.12 29.46 8.66
N PHE A 6 -90.12 30.06 8.03
CA PHE A 6 -89.66 31.42 8.31
C PHE A 6 -90.76 32.44 8.00
N ASN A 7 -91.14 33.22 9.01
CA ASN A 7 -92.06 34.34 8.90
C ASN A 7 -91.25 35.64 8.96
N ALA A 8 -91.37 36.50 7.95
CA ALA A 8 -90.79 37.83 7.94
C ALA A 8 -91.63 38.76 8.80
N GLY A 9 -91.25 38.92 10.07
CA GLY A 9 -91.81 39.91 10.98
C GLY A 9 -91.03 41.22 10.88
N SER A 10 -91.63 42.24 10.28
CA SER A 10 -91.24 43.64 10.43
C SER A 10 -91.75 44.19 11.76
N GLY A 11 -90.90 44.82 12.57
CA GLY A 11 -91.35 45.79 13.56
C GLY A 11 -90.56 45.85 14.88
N GLY A 12 -89.90 47.00 15.10
CA GLY A 12 -90.05 47.74 16.36
C GLY A 12 -89.13 47.44 17.54
N ALA A 13 -87.97 48.11 17.53
CA ALA A 13 -87.35 48.92 18.60
C ALA A 13 -87.11 48.39 20.05
N GLN A 14 -85.84 48.65 20.47
CA GLN A 14 -85.29 48.92 21.83
C GLN A 14 -85.09 47.71 22.78
N SER A 15 -83.97 47.52 23.50
CA SER A 15 -82.92 48.44 23.98
C SER A 15 -81.63 47.68 24.40
N GLY A 16 -80.49 48.38 24.37
CA GLY A 16 -79.47 48.31 25.44
C GLY A 16 -78.23 47.43 25.26
N GLY A 17 -77.09 48.03 24.86
CA GLY A 17 -75.75 47.55 25.25
C GLY A 17 -74.66 47.59 24.16
N GLY A 18 -73.76 48.57 24.25
CA GLY A 18 -72.33 48.42 23.90
C GLY A 18 -71.95 48.29 22.42
N THR A 19 -71.59 49.43 21.84
CA THR A 19 -70.87 49.66 20.56
C THR A 19 -70.04 48.50 20.00
N ALA A 20 -70.56 47.84 18.95
CA ALA A 20 -69.73 47.42 17.83
C ALA A 20 -69.78 48.55 16.80
N LYS A 21 -68.61 49.02 16.33
CA LYS A 21 -68.53 49.83 15.10
C LYS A 21 -69.29 49.06 14.03
N GLU A 22 -70.43 49.56 13.59
CA GLU A 22 -71.14 49.02 12.44
C GLU A 22 -70.17 49.20 11.26
N ILE A 23 -69.45 48.13 10.91
CA ILE A 23 -68.69 48.09 9.66
C ILE A 23 -69.77 48.00 8.59
N ALA A 24 -70.26 49.15 8.14
CA ALA A 24 -71.09 49.24 6.96
C ALA A 24 -70.26 48.66 5.81
N TYR A 25 -70.58 47.44 5.40
CA TYR A 25 -70.05 46.86 4.19
C TYR A 25 -70.86 47.48 3.06
N GLU A 26 -70.30 48.48 2.38
CA GLU A 26 -70.85 48.91 1.10
C GLU A 26 -70.61 47.77 0.10
N ASP A 27 -71.69 47.08 -0.23
CA ASP A 27 -71.71 46.17 -1.36
C ASP A 27 -71.57 46.96 -2.66
N THR A 28 -70.33 47.20 -3.02
CA THR A 28 -69.92 47.90 -4.25
C THR A 28 -70.13 47.06 -5.50
N LEU A 29 -70.57 45.80 -5.37
CA LEU A 29 -70.80 44.87 -6.47
C LEU A 29 -72.29 44.58 -6.73
N GLY A 30 -73.20 44.99 -5.84
CA GLY A 30 -74.65 44.81 -6.01
C GLY A 30 -75.08 43.34 -5.97
N ILE A 31 -74.57 42.58 -5.02
CA ILE A 31 -74.82 41.16 -4.83
C ILE A 31 -76.26 40.92 -4.33
N SER A 32 -76.98 40.09 -5.07
CA SER A 32 -78.37 39.67 -4.89
C SER A 32 -78.47 38.16 -5.15
N ALA A 33 -79.55 37.51 -4.73
CA ALA A 33 -79.75 36.08 -4.96
C ALA A 33 -79.61 35.67 -6.45
N SER A 34 -79.85 36.61 -7.38
CA SER A 34 -79.75 36.39 -8.82
C SER A 34 -78.34 36.50 -9.40
N ASN A 35 -77.35 37.06 -8.69
CA ASN A 35 -75.98 37.25 -9.20
C ASN A 35 -74.87 36.85 -8.21
N ILE A 36 -75.20 36.14 -7.11
CA ILE A 36 -74.21 35.59 -6.16
C ILE A 36 -73.14 34.78 -6.88
N GLN A 37 -73.50 34.00 -7.91
CA GLN A 37 -72.53 33.22 -8.67
C GLN A 37 -71.56 34.14 -9.44
N GLU A 38 -72.04 35.19 -10.09
CA GLU A 38 -71.19 36.15 -10.82
C GLU A 38 -70.28 36.93 -9.86
N ALA A 39 -70.76 37.28 -8.68
CA ALA A 39 -69.98 37.95 -7.65
C ALA A 39 -68.90 37.04 -7.06
N LEU A 40 -69.23 35.77 -6.81
CA LEU A 40 -68.29 34.75 -6.37
C LEU A 40 -67.22 34.48 -7.42
N ASP A 41 -67.61 34.35 -8.70
CA ASP A 41 -66.69 34.16 -9.82
C ASP A 41 -65.75 35.36 -9.99
N LYS A 42 -66.24 36.59 -9.75
CA LYS A 42 -65.44 37.82 -9.81
C LYS A 42 -64.46 37.93 -8.64
N VAL A 43 -64.83 37.53 -7.43
CA VAL A 43 -63.93 37.49 -6.26
C VAL A 43 -62.90 36.38 -6.40
N LEU A 44 -63.30 35.16 -6.78
CA LEU A 44 -62.39 34.03 -6.97
C LEU A 44 -61.42 34.27 -8.15
N GLY A 45 -61.90 34.88 -9.23
CA GLY A 45 -61.09 35.22 -10.41
C GLY A 45 -60.02 36.28 -10.17
N ASN A 46 -60.15 37.08 -9.11
CA ASN A 46 -59.20 38.13 -8.70
C ASN A 46 -58.36 37.78 -7.45
N THR A 47 -58.73 36.75 -6.69
CA THR A 47 -58.04 36.36 -5.44
C THR A 47 -57.23 35.08 -5.57
N LEU A 48 -57.55 34.18 -6.49
CA LEU A 48 -56.74 32.97 -6.69
C LEU A 48 -55.46 33.31 -7.49
N PRO A 49 -54.28 32.80 -7.08
CA PRO A 49 -53.06 32.91 -7.86
C PRO A 49 -53.24 32.32 -9.27
N LYS A 50 -52.56 32.90 -10.25
CA LYS A 50 -52.57 32.41 -11.63
C LYS A 50 -51.19 31.92 -12.02
N LEU A 51 -51.14 30.73 -12.61
CA LEU A 51 -49.94 30.17 -13.19
C LEU A 51 -50.09 30.08 -14.70
N THR A 52 -49.17 30.70 -15.42
CA THR A 52 -49.00 30.53 -16.86
C THR A 52 -47.80 29.65 -17.14
N VAL A 53 -48.05 28.49 -17.73
CA VAL A 53 -47.00 27.55 -18.16
C VAL A 53 -46.78 27.72 -19.65
N THR A 54 -45.56 28.09 -20.06
CA THR A 54 -45.15 28.17 -21.47
C THR A 54 -44.41 26.89 -21.84
N THR A 55 -44.83 26.21 -22.91
CA THR A 55 -44.22 24.95 -23.39
C THR A 55 -44.60 24.70 -24.86
N THR A 56 -44.22 23.57 -25.45
CA THR A 56 -44.61 23.25 -26.83
C THR A 56 -46.12 23.03 -26.92
N ALA A 57 -46.76 23.61 -27.94
CA ALA A 57 -48.18 23.42 -28.21
C ALA A 57 -48.53 21.92 -28.33
N GLY A 58 -49.68 21.54 -27.77
CA GLY A 58 -50.14 20.15 -27.68
C GLY A 58 -49.57 19.37 -26.49
N SER A 59 -48.69 19.95 -25.66
CA SER A 59 -48.20 19.27 -24.46
C SER A 59 -49.30 19.08 -23.43
N ALA A 60 -49.47 17.85 -22.95
CA ALA A 60 -50.34 17.54 -21.81
C ALA A 60 -49.64 17.92 -20.51
N LEU A 61 -50.30 18.75 -19.69
CA LEU A 61 -49.79 19.32 -18.45
C LEU A 61 -50.47 18.68 -17.25
N THR A 62 -49.69 18.42 -16.19
CA THR A 62 -50.15 18.04 -14.85
C THR A 62 -49.51 18.98 -13.85
N ILE A 63 -50.32 19.72 -13.10
CA ILE A 63 -49.90 20.72 -12.10
C ILE A 63 -50.44 20.26 -10.74
N THR A 64 -49.57 20.01 -9.77
CA THR A 64 -49.96 19.50 -8.45
C THR A 64 -49.12 20.05 -7.31
N ASP A 65 -49.75 20.26 -6.16
CA ASP A 65 -49.09 20.59 -4.89
C ASP A 65 -49.14 19.40 -3.90
N GLY A 66 -49.43 18.20 -4.40
CA GLY A 66 -49.58 16.98 -3.61
C GLY A 66 -50.98 16.74 -3.02
N GLN A 67 -51.88 17.74 -2.98
CA GLN A 67 -53.30 17.52 -2.59
C GLN A 67 -54.30 17.90 -3.67
N SER A 68 -53.96 18.85 -4.56
CA SER A 68 -54.77 19.23 -5.72
C SER A 68 -54.01 18.88 -6.99
N THR A 69 -54.76 18.51 -8.03
CA THR A 69 -54.20 18.23 -9.35
C THR A 69 -55.02 18.96 -10.40
N ILE A 70 -54.35 19.72 -11.26
CA ILE A 70 -54.92 20.39 -12.41
C ILE A 70 -54.28 19.78 -13.64
N THR A 71 -55.09 19.34 -14.60
CA THR A 71 -54.61 18.85 -15.89
C THR A 71 -55.01 19.81 -17.00
N GLY A 72 -54.22 19.87 -18.05
CA GLY A 72 -54.45 20.80 -19.15
C GLY A 72 -53.69 20.41 -20.40
N THR A 73 -53.91 21.14 -21.49
CA THR A 73 -53.12 21.02 -22.71
C THR A 73 -52.67 22.40 -23.14
N ALA A 74 -51.38 22.57 -23.40
CA ALA A 74 -50.83 23.83 -23.87
C ALA A 74 -51.37 24.14 -25.27
N THR A 75 -52.19 25.18 -25.40
CA THR A 75 -52.81 25.59 -26.67
C THR A 75 -52.12 26.85 -27.15
N GLY A 76 -51.57 26.83 -28.38
CA GLY A 76 -50.74 27.94 -28.89
C GLY A 76 -49.41 28.14 -28.15
N GLY A 77 -48.94 27.13 -27.41
CA GLY A 77 -47.65 27.16 -26.70
C GLY A 77 -47.72 27.60 -25.24
N SER A 78 -48.92 27.79 -24.68
CA SER A 78 -49.08 28.06 -23.26
C SER A 78 -50.35 27.46 -22.68
N PHE A 79 -50.39 27.35 -21.35
CA PHE A 79 -51.56 26.97 -20.57
C PHE A 79 -51.61 27.85 -19.32
N THR A 80 -52.73 28.54 -19.12
CA THR A 80 -52.95 29.39 -17.94
C THR A 80 -54.06 28.82 -17.10
N THR A 81 -53.84 28.73 -15.79
CA THR A 81 -54.83 28.23 -14.84
C THR A 81 -54.77 28.98 -13.51
N THR A 82 -55.88 28.96 -12.76
CA THR A 82 -55.93 29.46 -11.39
C THR A 82 -55.56 28.34 -10.41
N LEU A 83 -54.72 28.66 -9.43
CA LEU A 83 -54.29 27.72 -8.41
C LEU A 83 -55.18 27.87 -7.17
N PRO A 84 -55.78 26.77 -6.66
CA PRO A 84 -56.69 26.85 -5.52
C PRO A 84 -55.99 27.18 -4.20
N ARG A 85 -54.67 27.03 -4.13
CA ARG A 85 -53.88 27.17 -2.88
C ARG A 85 -52.50 27.78 -3.14
N LEU A 86 -52.01 28.48 -2.13
CA LEU A 86 -50.60 28.88 -2.01
C LEU A 86 -49.74 27.66 -1.64
N GLY A 87 -48.48 27.66 -2.02
CA GLY A 87 -47.52 26.59 -1.76
C GLY A 87 -46.62 26.31 -2.95
N GLU A 88 -45.82 25.26 -2.84
CA GLU A 88 -45.01 24.77 -3.95
C GLU A 88 -45.86 23.90 -4.87
N TRP A 89 -45.82 24.20 -6.16
CA TRP A 89 -46.49 23.45 -7.21
C TRP A 89 -45.48 22.80 -8.13
N THR A 90 -45.62 21.51 -8.36
CA THR A 90 -44.89 20.76 -9.38
C THR A 90 -45.70 20.76 -10.68
N VAL A 91 -45.06 21.15 -11.78
CA VAL A 91 -45.66 21.19 -13.11
C VAL A 91 -44.91 20.22 -14.00
N THR A 92 -45.61 19.27 -14.61
CA THR A 92 -45.08 18.33 -15.59
C THR A 92 -45.75 18.53 -16.93
N ALA A 93 -44.97 18.69 -18.00
CA ALA A 93 -45.42 18.71 -19.38
C ALA A 93 -44.98 17.44 -20.11
N SER A 94 -45.87 16.86 -20.92
CA SER A 94 -45.58 15.68 -21.73
C SER A 94 -46.06 15.83 -23.17
N LEU A 95 -45.23 15.44 -24.12
CA LEU A 95 -45.53 15.49 -25.55
C LEU A 95 -44.81 14.33 -26.27
N ALA A 96 -45.57 13.49 -26.98
CA ALA A 96 -45.04 12.37 -27.77
C ALA A 96 -44.06 11.46 -26.99
N GLY A 97 -44.34 11.20 -25.71
CA GLY A 97 -43.50 10.36 -24.84
C GLY A 97 -42.29 11.07 -24.22
N LEU A 98 -42.04 12.34 -24.55
CA LEU A 98 -41.08 13.19 -23.85
C LEU A 98 -41.75 13.84 -22.63
N THR A 99 -41.00 13.99 -21.55
CA THR A 99 -41.46 14.69 -20.34
C THR A 99 -40.43 15.73 -19.90
N THR A 100 -40.94 16.88 -19.46
CA THR A 100 -40.19 17.92 -18.77
C THR A 100 -41.03 18.38 -17.57
N ASP A 101 -40.38 18.78 -16.48
CA ASP A 101 -41.04 19.16 -15.24
C ASP A 101 -40.31 20.34 -14.62
N ASP A 102 -40.96 21.13 -13.77
CA ASP A 102 -40.32 22.08 -12.86
C ASP A 102 -41.22 22.43 -11.67
N THR A 103 -40.69 23.12 -10.67
CA THR A 103 -41.47 23.63 -9.53
C THR A 103 -41.62 25.15 -9.57
N VAL A 104 -42.70 25.64 -8.99
CA VAL A 104 -42.94 27.07 -8.76
C VAL A 104 -43.52 27.26 -7.37
N THR A 105 -42.94 28.17 -6.60
CA THR A 105 -43.45 28.54 -5.27
C THR A 105 -44.40 29.71 -5.41
N VAL A 106 -45.63 29.52 -4.93
CA VAL A 106 -46.76 30.45 -5.04
C VAL A 106 -47.11 30.94 -3.65
N ASP A 107 -46.76 32.17 -3.34
CA ASP A 107 -46.76 32.74 -1.98
C ASP A 107 -47.65 33.99 -1.81
N VAL A 108 -48.18 34.54 -2.92
CA VAL A 108 -49.00 35.75 -2.94
C VAL A 108 -50.40 35.44 -3.48
N VAL A 109 -51.42 35.79 -2.68
CA VAL A 109 -52.84 35.74 -3.07
C VAL A 109 -53.06 36.64 -4.29
N GLY A 110 -53.70 36.12 -5.34
CA GLY A 110 -53.90 36.83 -6.62
C GLY A 110 -52.62 37.06 -7.44
N GLY A 111 -51.47 36.52 -7.02
CA GLY A 111 -50.20 36.66 -7.72
C GLY A 111 -50.21 36.01 -9.10
N GLN A 112 -49.40 36.54 -10.02
CA GLN A 112 -49.21 35.99 -11.37
C GLN A 112 -47.83 35.37 -11.49
N TYR A 113 -47.80 34.07 -11.76
CA TYR A 113 -46.59 33.27 -11.85
C TYR A 113 -46.42 32.75 -13.27
N THR A 114 -45.17 32.67 -13.73
CA THR A 114 -44.84 32.13 -15.05
C THR A 114 -43.82 31.01 -14.90
N LEU A 115 -44.02 29.93 -15.62
CA LEU A 115 -43.09 28.80 -15.65
C LEU A 115 -42.85 28.39 -17.10
N ASN A 116 -41.59 28.37 -17.52
CA ASN A 116 -41.21 27.97 -18.87
C ASN A 116 -40.66 26.54 -18.84
N LEU A 117 -41.30 25.63 -19.60
CA LEU A 117 -40.95 24.22 -19.68
C LEU A 117 -40.60 23.82 -21.12
N PRO A 118 -39.41 24.23 -21.63
CA PRO A 118 -38.94 23.77 -22.93
C PRO A 118 -38.54 22.29 -22.87
N TYR A 119 -38.77 21.55 -23.97
CA TYR A 119 -38.18 20.22 -24.12
C TYR A 119 -36.70 20.37 -24.49
N PHE A 120 -35.84 20.16 -23.50
CA PHE A 120 -34.40 20.09 -23.69
C PHE A 120 -33.94 18.64 -23.54
N ALA A 121 -33.07 18.20 -24.44
CA ALA A 121 -32.43 16.90 -24.37
C ALA A 121 -30.99 17.02 -24.87
N ALA A 122 -30.02 16.71 -24.03
CA ALA A 122 -28.63 16.54 -24.42
C ALA A 122 -28.11 15.20 -23.91
N THR A 123 -27.06 14.69 -24.54
CA THR A 123 -26.38 13.47 -24.08
C THR A 123 -25.03 13.85 -23.49
N LEU A 124 -24.78 13.40 -22.26
CA LEU A 124 -23.50 13.53 -21.59
C LEU A 124 -22.88 12.13 -21.45
N ALA A 125 -21.84 11.84 -22.23
CA ALA A 125 -21.06 10.63 -22.12
C ALA A 125 -19.96 10.81 -21.07
N VAL A 126 -20.02 10.03 -19.99
CA VAL A 126 -19.06 10.13 -18.89
C VAL A 126 -18.19 8.88 -18.85
N THR A 127 -16.89 9.05 -19.04
CA THR A 127 -15.93 7.97 -18.82
C THR A 127 -15.75 7.74 -17.32
N ALA A 128 -16.01 6.52 -16.85
CA ALA A 128 -15.92 6.09 -15.46
C ALA A 128 -15.59 4.59 -15.38
N ALA A 129 -15.38 4.06 -14.17
CA ALA A 129 -15.13 2.62 -14.01
C ALA A 129 -16.37 1.78 -14.42
N THR A 130 -16.19 0.70 -15.20
CA THR A 130 -17.25 -0.21 -15.66
C THR A 130 -18.16 -0.68 -14.52
N GLY A 131 -19.49 -0.58 -14.67
CA GLY A 131 -20.44 -0.97 -13.62
C GLY A 131 -20.59 0.03 -12.47
N SER A 132 -19.97 1.22 -12.56
CA SER A 132 -20.30 2.36 -11.69
C SER A 132 -21.61 3.03 -12.10
N THR A 133 -22.24 3.75 -11.16
CA THR A 133 -23.36 4.64 -11.45
C THR A 133 -22.86 6.08 -11.45
N VAL A 134 -22.98 6.75 -12.58
CA VAL A 134 -22.68 8.17 -12.74
C VAL A 134 -23.91 9.00 -12.39
N THR A 135 -23.70 10.08 -11.65
CA THR A 135 -24.70 11.10 -11.34
C THR A 135 -24.19 12.46 -11.80
N ALA A 136 -24.96 13.14 -12.64
CA ALA A 136 -24.76 14.53 -13.02
C ALA A 136 -25.78 15.40 -12.29
N THR A 137 -25.33 16.23 -11.35
CA THR A 137 -26.17 17.10 -10.52
C THR A 137 -26.06 18.53 -10.99
N MET A 138 -27.20 19.13 -11.34
CA MET A 138 -27.26 20.50 -11.81
C MET A 138 -26.99 21.47 -10.65
N THR A 139 -26.02 22.37 -10.84
CA THR A 139 -25.68 23.41 -9.87
C THR A 139 -26.87 24.35 -9.66
N GLY A 140 -27.13 24.73 -8.41
CA GLY A 140 -28.20 25.66 -8.02
C GLY A 140 -29.57 25.01 -7.79
N THR A 141 -29.97 24.01 -8.59
CA THR A 141 -31.27 23.32 -8.41
C THR A 141 -31.16 21.97 -7.70
N GLY A 142 -29.99 21.32 -7.73
CA GLY A 142 -29.80 19.99 -7.16
C GLY A 142 -30.45 18.85 -7.95
N LYS A 143 -31.08 19.13 -9.10
CA LYS A 143 -31.66 18.09 -9.96
C LYS A 143 -30.56 17.19 -10.51
N ALA A 144 -30.74 15.88 -10.36
CA ALA A 144 -29.72 14.89 -10.73
C ALA A 144 -30.20 13.94 -11.84
N TYR A 145 -29.31 13.66 -12.79
CA TYR A 145 -29.52 12.67 -13.85
C TYR A 145 -28.51 11.55 -13.69
N LYS A 146 -28.94 10.29 -13.85
CA LYS A 146 -28.10 9.12 -13.59
C LYS A 146 -28.04 8.17 -14.78
N ALA A 147 -26.89 7.53 -14.96
CA ALA A 147 -26.71 6.41 -15.88
C ALA A 147 -25.63 5.46 -15.34
N ALA A 148 -25.71 4.18 -15.70
CA ALA A 148 -24.66 3.21 -15.39
C ALA A 148 -23.57 3.25 -16.47
N ALA A 149 -22.32 3.07 -16.07
CA ALA A 149 -21.21 2.88 -16.99
C ALA A 149 -21.25 1.48 -17.59
N ASP A 150 -21.23 1.39 -18.91
CA ASP A 150 -21.25 0.15 -19.68
C ASP A 150 -19.91 -0.61 -19.64
N SER A 151 -19.79 -1.66 -20.47
CA SER A 151 -18.59 -2.48 -20.59
C SER A 151 -17.37 -1.70 -21.08
N ASP A 152 -17.59 -0.61 -21.81
CA ASP A 152 -16.53 0.25 -22.34
C ASP A 152 -16.14 1.34 -21.32
N GLY A 153 -16.80 1.37 -20.16
CA GLY A 153 -16.56 2.34 -19.10
C GLY A 153 -17.22 3.69 -19.40
N VAL A 154 -18.28 3.72 -20.19
CA VAL A 154 -18.98 4.96 -20.54
C VAL A 154 -20.41 4.94 -20.00
N ALA A 155 -20.80 5.98 -19.27
CA ALA A 155 -22.18 6.21 -18.87
C ALA A 155 -22.82 7.28 -19.76
N SER A 156 -23.87 6.93 -20.50
CA SER A 156 -24.62 7.87 -21.34
C SER A 156 -25.75 8.52 -20.55
N VAL A 157 -25.47 9.66 -19.91
CA VAL A 157 -26.43 10.40 -19.09
C VAL A 157 -27.30 11.28 -19.97
N ARG A 158 -28.63 11.11 -19.90
CA ARG A 158 -29.59 11.95 -20.61
C ARG A 158 -29.94 13.20 -19.79
N ILE A 159 -29.47 14.35 -20.25
CA ILE A 159 -29.65 15.65 -19.60
C ILE A 159 -30.91 16.33 -20.14
N LYS A 160 -31.80 16.78 -19.26
CA LYS A 160 -33.08 17.40 -19.64
C LYS A 160 -33.13 18.92 -19.49
N ARG A 161 -32.01 19.57 -19.12
CA ARG A 161 -31.92 21.02 -18.95
C ARG A 161 -30.53 21.55 -19.29
N ALA A 162 -30.47 22.74 -19.88
CA ALA A 162 -29.21 23.46 -19.99
C ALA A 162 -28.74 23.95 -18.60
N GLY A 163 -27.44 24.02 -18.39
CA GLY A 163 -26.80 24.55 -17.20
C GLY A 163 -25.48 23.85 -16.87
N THR A 164 -24.90 24.21 -15.73
CA THR A 164 -23.67 23.61 -15.20
C THR A 164 -24.01 22.39 -14.34
N TYR A 165 -23.23 21.33 -14.51
CA TYR A 165 -23.38 20.06 -13.82
C TYR A 165 -22.09 19.67 -13.10
N THR A 166 -22.21 19.27 -11.84
CA THR A 166 -21.17 18.53 -11.13
C THR A 166 -21.43 17.04 -11.31
N VAL A 167 -20.42 16.32 -11.80
CA VAL A 167 -20.50 14.90 -12.17
C VAL A 167 -19.65 14.08 -11.21
N GLN A 168 -20.20 12.99 -10.69
CA GLN A 168 -19.52 12.04 -9.82
C GLN A 168 -20.02 10.62 -10.10
N ALA A 169 -19.16 9.62 -9.91
CA ALA A 169 -19.50 8.21 -10.02
C ALA A 169 -19.39 7.49 -8.67
N VAL A 170 -20.25 6.49 -8.47
CA VAL A 170 -20.24 5.60 -7.31
C VAL A 170 -20.11 4.16 -7.75
N ARG A 171 -19.26 3.38 -7.08
CA ARG A 171 -19.07 1.94 -7.30
C ARG A 171 -18.97 1.22 -5.96
N GLY A 172 -20.04 0.53 -5.55
CA GLY A 172 -20.14 0.03 -4.18
C GLY A 172 -20.04 1.20 -3.21
N ASP A 173 -19.11 1.13 -2.26
CA ASP A 173 -18.83 2.22 -1.32
C ASP A 173 -17.81 3.24 -1.86
N ALA A 174 -17.19 2.97 -3.01
CA ALA A 174 -16.21 3.87 -3.60
C ALA A 174 -16.87 5.05 -4.31
N ILE A 175 -16.26 6.22 -4.17
CA ILE A 175 -16.70 7.47 -4.79
C ILE A 175 -15.54 8.02 -5.63
N SER A 176 -15.84 8.51 -6.84
CA SER A 176 -14.85 9.16 -7.70
C SER A 176 -14.53 10.59 -7.26
N ASP A 177 -13.55 11.21 -7.92
CA ASP A 177 -13.46 12.67 -7.98
C ASP A 177 -14.73 13.29 -8.62
N THR A 178 -14.76 14.62 -8.64
CA THR A 178 -15.84 15.38 -9.28
C THR A 178 -15.32 16.10 -10.51
N ALA A 179 -16.12 16.11 -11.58
CA ALA A 179 -15.87 16.95 -12.76
C ALA A 179 -17.01 17.96 -12.94
N GLU A 180 -16.71 19.16 -13.41
CA GLU A 180 -17.72 20.16 -13.79
C GLU A 180 -17.84 20.26 -15.30
N ILE A 181 -19.07 20.39 -15.80
CA ILE A 181 -19.34 20.58 -17.22
C ILE A 181 -20.54 21.48 -17.46
N GLU A 182 -20.45 22.35 -18.46
CA GLU A 182 -21.55 23.21 -18.90
C GLU A 182 -22.25 22.60 -20.12
N VAL A 183 -23.57 22.40 -20.01
CA VAL A 183 -24.43 21.86 -21.08
C VAL A 183 -25.34 23.00 -21.56
N THR A 184 -25.17 23.45 -22.80
CA THR A 184 -25.81 24.69 -23.29
C THR A 184 -26.76 24.48 -24.47
N GLN A 185 -26.54 23.45 -25.29
CA GLN A 185 -27.25 23.25 -26.56
C GLN A 185 -28.25 22.10 -26.46
N ASN A 186 -29.48 22.35 -26.92
CA ASN A 186 -30.48 21.31 -27.10
C ASN A 186 -30.05 20.38 -28.25
N GLY A 187 -30.14 19.07 -28.04
CA GLY A 187 -29.59 18.05 -28.94
C GLY A 187 -28.07 17.90 -28.86
N GLY A 188 -27.39 18.63 -27.97
CA GLY A 188 -25.93 18.62 -27.86
C GLY A 188 -25.37 17.29 -27.34
N SER A 189 -24.13 16.99 -27.71
CA SER A 189 -23.36 15.85 -27.23
C SER A 189 -22.13 16.36 -26.47
N TYR A 190 -21.95 15.89 -25.25
CA TYR A 190 -20.93 16.35 -24.32
C TYR A 190 -20.18 15.15 -23.74
N THR A 191 -18.91 15.34 -23.39
CA THR A 191 -18.06 14.30 -22.80
C THR A 191 -17.36 14.83 -21.57
N THR A 192 -17.25 14.01 -20.52
CA THR A 192 -16.38 14.28 -19.37
C THR A 192 -15.83 12.98 -18.79
N THR A 193 -14.94 13.06 -17.80
CA THR A 193 -14.31 11.90 -17.17
C THR A 193 -14.22 12.11 -15.68
N VAL A 194 -14.44 11.03 -14.93
CA VAL A 194 -14.22 10.98 -13.48
C VAL A 194 -13.33 9.79 -13.14
N HIS A 195 -12.50 9.93 -12.13
CA HIS A 195 -11.48 8.98 -11.72
C HIS A 195 -11.76 8.44 -10.33
N PHE A 196 -11.59 7.12 -10.17
CA PHE A 196 -11.56 6.49 -8.86
C PHE A 196 -10.11 6.42 -8.35
N CYS A 197 -9.96 6.34 -7.04
CA CYS A 197 -8.78 5.72 -6.47
C CYS A 197 -8.87 4.21 -6.73
N VAL A 198 -7.83 3.62 -7.29
CA VAL A 198 -7.82 2.18 -7.63
C VAL A 198 -6.53 1.55 -7.15
N LEU A 199 -6.63 0.44 -6.41
CA LEU A 199 -5.50 -0.38 -6.04
C LEU A 199 -5.51 -1.67 -6.86
N THR A 200 -4.53 -1.83 -7.74
CA THR A 200 -4.30 -3.06 -8.50
C THR A 200 -3.16 -3.82 -7.85
N LEU A 201 -3.46 -4.93 -7.20
CA LEU A 201 -2.49 -5.74 -6.47
C LEU A 201 -2.21 -7.03 -7.23
N THR A 202 -0.95 -7.28 -7.55
CA THR A 202 -0.48 -8.51 -8.20
C THR A 202 0.12 -9.45 -7.16
N ALA A 203 -0.38 -10.68 -7.14
CA ALA A 203 0.10 -11.72 -6.22
C ALA A 203 -0.07 -13.10 -6.86
N PRO A 204 0.52 -14.17 -6.29
CA PRO A 204 0.28 -15.53 -6.75
C PRO A 204 -1.21 -15.91 -6.69
N VAL A 205 -1.69 -16.70 -7.64
CA VAL A 205 -3.11 -17.13 -7.66
C VAL A 205 -3.45 -17.96 -6.42
N GLY A 206 -4.62 -17.69 -5.84
CA GLY A 206 -5.09 -18.26 -4.58
C GLY A 206 -4.64 -17.49 -3.33
N SER A 207 -3.97 -16.35 -3.49
CA SER A 207 -3.62 -15.48 -2.36
C SER A 207 -4.86 -14.79 -1.79
N GLU A 208 -5.03 -14.83 -0.48
CA GLU A 208 -6.00 -14.00 0.24
C GLU A 208 -5.36 -12.63 0.52
N VAL A 209 -5.94 -11.55 -0.03
CA VAL A 209 -5.42 -10.20 0.09
C VAL A 209 -6.39 -9.36 0.92
N THR A 210 -5.84 -8.64 1.89
CA THR A 210 -6.56 -7.66 2.71
C THR A 210 -5.88 -6.31 2.56
N ALA A 211 -6.68 -5.28 2.27
CA ALA A 211 -6.26 -3.88 2.25
C ALA A 211 -7.06 -3.12 3.32
N SER A 212 -6.38 -2.40 4.22
CA SER A 212 -7.04 -1.63 5.27
C SER A 212 -6.54 -0.20 5.38
N CYS A 213 -7.45 0.73 5.68
CA CYS A 213 -7.18 2.14 5.98
C CYS A 213 -8.21 2.59 7.03
N GLY A 214 -7.74 3.03 8.21
CA GLY A 214 -8.65 3.33 9.33
C GLY A 214 -9.55 2.13 9.67
N ASP A 215 -10.86 2.37 9.69
CA ASP A 215 -11.89 1.34 9.93
C ASP A 215 -12.31 0.61 8.64
N THR A 216 -11.85 1.08 7.47
CA THR A 216 -12.18 0.48 6.18
C THR A 216 -11.29 -0.75 5.92
N THR A 217 -11.91 -1.87 5.55
CA THR A 217 -11.21 -3.10 5.16
C THR A 217 -11.80 -3.69 3.89
N LEU A 218 -10.94 -3.98 2.91
CA LEU A 218 -11.29 -4.64 1.65
C LEU A 218 -10.56 -5.98 1.57
N THR A 219 -11.28 -7.03 1.18
CA THR A 219 -10.72 -8.38 1.07
C THR A 219 -11.11 -9.03 -0.25
N ALA A 220 -10.20 -9.84 -0.79
CA ALA A 220 -10.47 -10.67 -1.97
C ALA A 220 -9.39 -11.74 -2.15
N ILE A 221 -9.73 -12.75 -2.93
CA ILE A 221 -8.81 -13.83 -3.32
C ILE A 221 -8.31 -13.54 -4.73
N VAL A 222 -6.99 -13.62 -4.93
CA VAL A 222 -6.38 -13.43 -6.25
C VAL A 222 -6.75 -14.59 -7.15
N SER A 223 -7.47 -14.30 -8.23
CA SER A 223 -7.83 -15.25 -9.28
C SER A 223 -6.97 -15.05 -10.55
N GLY A 224 -6.77 -16.11 -11.31
CA GLY A 224 -6.06 -16.06 -12.60
C GLY A 224 -5.73 -17.46 -13.14
N ASN A 225 -5.27 -17.53 -14.39
CA ASN A 225 -4.94 -18.79 -15.06
C ASN A 225 -3.43 -19.11 -15.05
N ASN A 226 -2.62 -18.20 -14.52
CA ASN A 226 -1.15 -18.29 -14.48
C ASN A 226 -0.67 -18.39 -13.02
N GLU A 227 0.65 -18.45 -12.82
CA GLU A 227 1.24 -18.47 -11.47
C GLU A 227 0.86 -17.23 -10.63
N ASN A 228 0.76 -16.06 -11.29
CA ASN A 228 0.31 -14.79 -10.71
C ASN A 228 -1.01 -14.32 -11.31
N GLY A 229 -1.81 -13.63 -10.49
CA GLY A 229 -3.04 -12.96 -10.88
C GLY A 229 -3.13 -11.56 -10.28
N THR A 230 -4.26 -10.89 -10.49
CA THR A 230 -4.51 -9.54 -9.96
C THR A 230 -5.82 -9.46 -9.20
N VAL A 231 -5.85 -8.57 -8.22
CA VAL A 231 -7.07 -8.09 -7.58
C VAL A 231 -7.15 -6.58 -7.71
N VAL A 232 -8.34 -6.07 -7.98
CA VAL A 232 -8.60 -4.63 -8.11
C VAL A 232 -9.53 -4.21 -6.99
N PHE A 233 -9.06 -3.32 -6.13
CA PHE A 233 -9.85 -2.67 -5.10
C PHE A 233 -10.17 -1.23 -5.49
N TYR A 234 -11.36 -0.78 -5.09
CA TYR A 234 -11.80 0.59 -5.17
C TYR A 234 -11.94 1.14 -3.73
N PRO A 235 -10.88 1.76 -3.18
CA PRO A 235 -10.95 2.47 -1.91
C PRO A 235 -12.13 3.45 -1.81
N PRO A 236 -12.90 3.45 -0.71
CA PRO A 236 -13.91 4.48 -0.44
C PRO A 236 -13.30 5.80 0.06
N GLU A 237 -12.05 5.76 0.53
CA GLU A 237 -11.34 6.93 1.04
C GLU A 237 -9.88 6.94 0.58
N LEU A 238 -9.34 8.16 0.43
CA LEU A 238 -7.92 8.38 0.18
C LEU A 238 -7.14 8.25 1.48
N GLY A 239 -5.95 7.67 1.43
CA GLY A 239 -5.15 7.46 2.63
C GLY A 239 -3.95 6.55 2.42
N THR A 240 -3.31 6.17 3.52
CA THR A 240 -2.26 5.15 3.51
C THR A 240 -2.87 3.79 3.81
N TRP A 241 -2.89 2.93 2.80
CA TRP A 241 -3.46 1.59 2.91
C TRP A 241 -2.39 0.58 3.30
N SER A 242 -2.68 -0.22 4.32
CA SER A 242 -1.89 -1.37 4.75
C SER A 242 -2.38 -2.61 4.01
N ILE A 243 -1.47 -3.29 3.30
CA ILE A 243 -1.77 -4.46 2.49
C ILE A 243 -1.13 -5.68 3.12
N THR A 244 -1.94 -6.69 3.41
CA THR A 244 -1.48 -8.02 3.77
C THR A 244 -1.95 -9.02 2.74
N ALA A 245 -1.10 -9.98 2.40
CA ALA A 245 -1.52 -11.10 1.58
C ALA A 245 -0.92 -12.41 2.06
N THR A 246 -1.71 -13.47 2.03
CA THR A 246 -1.34 -14.80 2.52
C THR A 246 -1.66 -15.87 1.49
N ARG A 247 -0.82 -16.90 1.39
CA ARG A 247 -1.03 -18.07 0.55
C ARG A 247 -0.44 -19.30 1.24
N GLY A 248 -1.30 -20.09 1.87
CA GLY A 248 -0.84 -21.18 2.74
C GLY A 248 -0.01 -20.61 3.90
N THR A 249 1.26 -21.03 4.01
CA THR A 249 2.20 -20.53 5.04
C THR A 249 2.95 -19.27 4.64
N ASP A 250 2.86 -18.86 3.37
CA ASP A 250 3.63 -17.74 2.85
C ASP A 250 2.83 -16.45 3.06
N SER A 251 3.49 -15.36 3.42
CA SER A 251 2.81 -14.07 3.53
C SER A 251 3.68 -12.88 3.15
N THR A 252 3.03 -11.74 2.94
CA THR A 252 3.68 -10.48 2.66
C THR A 252 2.87 -9.33 3.26
N ASN A 253 3.59 -8.27 3.59
CA ASN A 253 3.03 -6.98 3.98
C ASN A 253 3.64 -5.88 3.11
N ALA A 254 2.84 -4.86 2.83
CA ALA A 254 3.24 -3.65 2.12
C ALA A 254 2.32 -2.50 2.50
N THR A 255 2.71 -1.27 2.15
CA THR A 255 1.87 -0.08 2.30
C THR A 255 1.81 0.67 0.98
N VAL A 256 0.69 1.34 0.72
CA VAL A 256 0.50 2.20 -0.46
C VAL A 256 -0.15 3.52 -0.05
N ALA A 257 0.50 4.64 -0.35
CA ALA A 257 -0.06 5.97 -0.13
C ALA A 257 -0.99 6.35 -1.29
N ALA A 258 -2.25 5.98 -1.15
CA ALA A 258 -3.30 6.19 -2.14
C ALA A 258 -4.02 7.53 -1.87
N THR A 259 -3.30 8.63 -2.04
CA THR A 259 -3.74 9.99 -1.65
C THR A 259 -4.36 10.81 -2.79
N GLU A 260 -4.54 10.23 -3.97
CA GLU A 260 -5.13 10.87 -5.15
C GLU A 260 -6.06 9.90 -5.90
N TYR A 261 -6.97 10.44 -6.72
CA TYR A 261 -7.85 9.66 -7.59
C TYR A 261 -7.13 9.19 -8.85
N LYS A 262 -6.33 8.12 -8.72
CA LYS A 262 -5.63 7.47 -9.82
C LYS A 262 -5.42 5.97 -9.55
N ASN A 263 -4.80 5.30 -10.52
CA ASN A 263 -4.44 3.90 -10.41
C ASN A 263 -3.08 3.73 -9.71
N TYR A 264 -3.06 2.91 -8.67
CA TYR A 264 -1.87 2.46 -7.96
C TYR A 264 -1.68 0.97 -8.22
N ALA A 265 -0.49 0.58 -8.68
CA ALA A 265 -0.15 -0.82 -8.93
C ALA A 265 0.94 -1.29 -7.96
N LEU A 266 0.75 -2.46 -7.36
CA LEU A 266 1.71 -3.04 -6.42
C LEU A 266 1.86 -4.54 -6.67
N THR A 267 3.09 -5.01 -6.82
CA THR A 267 3.40 -6.45 -6.87
C THR A 267 3.85 -6.93 -5.49
N LEU A 268 3.14 -7.91 -4.95
CA LEU A 268 3.37 -8.43 -3.61
C LEU A 268 4.42 -9.55 -3.63
N THR A 269 5.48 -9.39 -2.84
CA THR A 269 6.60 -10.35 -2.78
C THR A 269 6.53 -11.15 -1.48
N TYR A 270 6.28 -12.45 -1.60
CA TYR A 270 6.04 -13.35 -0.48
C TYR A 270 7.32 -13.75 0.27
N ILE A 271 7.19 -13.90 1.57
CA ILE A 271 8.19 -14.49 2.46
C ILE A 271 7.76 -15.93 2.72
N ASN A 272 8.67 -16.88 2.49
CA ASN A 272 8.47 -18.29 2.78
C ASN A 272 9.16 -18.66 4.11
N ALA A 273 8.51 -19.46 4.96
CA ALA A 273 9.09 -19.92 6.22
C ALA A 273 10.34 -20.81 6.03
N VAL A 274 10.51 -21.43 4.86
CA VAL A 274 11.72 -22.17 4.51
C VAL A 274 12.71 -21.22 3.83
N LEU A 275 13.83 -20.90 4.51
CA LEU A 275 14.83 -19.94 4.05
C LEU A 275 15.27 -20.18 2.60
N GLU A 276 15.55 -21.43 2.23
CA GLU A 276 15.99 -21.83 0.89
C GLU A 276 15.05 -21.34 -0.23
N LYS A 277 13.74 -21.35 0.02
CA LYS A 277 12.72 -20.97 -0.95
C LYS A 277 12.62 -19.46 -1.19
N ASN A 278 13.35 -18.64 -0.44
CA ASN A 278 13.35 -17.19 -0.60
C ASN A 278 14.50 -16.73 -1.48
N GLU A 279 14.25 -15.77 -2.37
CA GLU A 279 15.33 -15.05 -3.05
C GLU A 279 16.13 -14.18 -2.07
N TRP A 280 17.41 -13.92 -2.35
CA TRP A 280 18.25 -13.10 -1.48
C TRP A 280 17.71 -11.69 -1.26
N LYS A 281 17.03 -11.09 -2.25
CA LYS A 281 16.37 -9.79 -2.11
C LYS A 281 15.21 -9.80 -1.10
N VAL A 282 14.50 -10.92 -0.98
CA VAL A 282 13.42 -11.11 0.01
C VAL A 282 14.02 -11.24 1.40
N ILE A 283 15.07 -12.05 1.53
CA ILE A 283 15.84 -12.19 2.79
C ILE A 283 16.37 -10.82 3.23
N ARG A 284 16.87 -10.01 2.28
CA ARG A 284 17.31 -8.65 2.54
C ARG A 284 16.19 -7.75 3.05
N LYS A 285 15.03 -7.75 2.40
CA LYS A 285 13.86 -6.97 2.85
C LYS A 285 13.49 -7.33 4.30
N VAL A 286 13.39 -8.62 4.62
CA VAL A 286 13.05 -9.09 5.97
C VAL A 286 14.12 -8.71 6.99
N SER A 287 15.39 -8.74 6.58
CA SER A 287 16.51 -8.27 7.39
C SER A 287 16.38 -6.77 7.69
N ASP A 288 16.16 -5.91 6.69
CA ASP A 288 16.01 -4.46 6.87
C ASP A 288 14.86 -4.09 7.82
N GLU A 289 13.75 -4.84 7.75
CA GLU A 289 12.61 -4.69 8.67
C GLU A 289 12.89 -5.17 10.10
N GLY A 290 14.00 -5.87 10.36
CA GLY A 290 14.34 -6.42 11.67
C GLY A 290 13.46 -7.61 12.08
N LYS A 291 12.78 -8.27 11.13
CA LYS A 291 11.76 -9.31 11.40
C LYS A 291 12.21 -10.74 11.10
N ALA A 292 13.48 -10.95 10.77
CA ALA A 292 13.99 -12.26 10.32
C ALA A 292 13.72 -13.41 11.30
N LYS A 293 13.81 -13.15 12.61
CA LYS A 293 13.56 -14.15 13.66
C LYS A 293 12.09 -14.65 13.70
N ASN A 294 11.15 -13.94 13.09
CA ASN A 294 9.75 -14.37 13.00
C ASN A 294 9.55 -15.47 11.94
N TRP A 295 10.52 -15.63 11.03
CA TRP A 295 10.40 -16.48 9.84
C TRP A 295 11.40 -17.63 9.85
N TRP A 296 12.61 -17.39 10.32
CA TRP A 296 13.72 -18.33 10.23
C TRP A 296 14.40 -18.51 11.57
N SER A 297 15.11 -19.63 11.72
CA SER A 297 15.83 -20.04 12.90
C SER A 297 17.34 -20.15 12.67
N VAL A 298 18.12 -20.05 13.75
CA VAL A 298 19.55 -20.33 13.71
C VAL A 298 19.77 -21.77 13.22
N GLY A 299 20.64 -21.93 12.23
CA GLY A 299 20.91 -23.21 11.57
C GLY A 299 20.23 -23.40 10.22
N ASP A 300 19.15 -22.65 9.93
CA ASP A 300 18.46 -22.69 8.63
C ASP A 300 19.42 -22.35 7.49
N THR A 301 19.25 -23.03 6.36
CA THR A 301 20.20 -23.03 5.25
C THR A 301 19.64 -22.43 3.98
N LYS A 302 20.52 -21.78 3.20
CA LYS A 302 20.28 -21.40 1.82
C LYS A 302 21.48 -21.76 0.93
N SER A 303 21.23 -22.43 -0.18
CA SER A 303 22.28 -22.84 -1.13
C SER A 303 22.90 -21.65 -1.85
N VAL A 304 24.22 -21.69 -2.00
CA VAL A 304 25.04 -20.71 -2.72
C VAL A 304 25.96 -21.47 -3.67
N THR A 305 26.11 -20.97 -4.89
CA THR A 305 27.09 -21.51 -5.84
C THR A 305 28.28 -20.58 -5.92
N ILE A 306 29.45 -21.05 -5.46
CA ILE A 306 30.71 -20.32 -5.63
C ILE A 306 31.28 -20.68 -7.01
N ASN A 307 31.57 -19.67 -7.81
CA ASN A 307 32.13 -19.88 -9.14
C ASN A 307 33.11 -18.76 -9.51
N GLY A 308 34.38 -19.11 -9.68
CA GLY A 308 35.43 -18.17 -10.05
C GLY A 308 36.73 -18.43 -9.29
N LYS A 309 37.67 -17.49 -9.44
CA LYS A 309 38.95 -17.52 -8.75
C LYS A 309 38.82 -16.89 -7.36
N VAL A 310 39.31 -17.60 -6.34
CA VAL A 310 39.36 -17.18 -4.93
C VAL A 310 40.82 -17.23 -4.48
N GLY A 311 41.46 -16.08 -4.43
CA GLY A 311 42.89 -15.95 -4.21
C GLY A 311 43.69 -16.70 -5.29
N ALA A 312 44.44 -17.71 -4.87
CA ALA A 312 45.23 -18.58 -5.75
C ALA A 312 44.45 -19.80 -6.29
N THR A 313 43.21 -20.02 -5.84
CA THR A 313 42.43 -21.23 -6.12
C THR A 313 41.30 -20.94 -7.10
N THR A 314 41.11 -21.78 -8.11
CA THR A 314 39.91 -21.74 -8.98
C THR A 314 38.85 -22.68 -8.42
N ILE A 315 37.66 -22.15 -8.12
CA ILE A 315 36.50 -22.91 -7.69
C ILE A 315 35.48 -22.91 -8.83
N SER A 316 35.09 -24.11 -9.28
CA SER A 316 34.15 -24.28 -10.41
C SER A 316 32.81 -24.81 -9.90
N SER A 317 31.79 -23.95 -9.91
CA SER A 317 30.39 -24.29 -9.58
C SER A 317 30.22 -25.10 -8.29
N LEU A 318 30.96 -24.75 -7.23
CA LEU A 318 30.83 -25.42 -5.94
C LEU A 318 29.52 -25.00 -5.27
N LYS A 319 28.61 -25.96 -5.06
CA LYS A 319 27.41 -25.77 -4.24
C LYS A 319 27.76 -25.94 -2.77
N VAL A 320 27.49 -24.91 -1.97
CA VAL A 320 27.68 -24.88 -0.53
C VAL A 320 26.55 -24.08 0.09
N ASP A 321 26.02 -24.53 1.21
CA ASP A 321 24.96 -23.81 1.89
C ASP A 321 25.54 -22.76 2.84
N ALA A 322 24.98 -21.56 2.75
CA ALA A 322 25.02 -20.59 3.82
C ALA A 322 24.05 -21.03 4.92
N PHE A 323 24.38 -20.81 6.19
CA PHE A 323 23.49 -21.11 7.30
C PHE A 323 23.49 -20.00 8.35
N ILE A 324 22.34 -19.73 8.94
CA ILE A 324 22.17 -18.66 9.92
C ILE A 324 22.94 -19.03 11.19
N ILE A 325 23.79 -18.12 11.67
CA ILE A 325 24.53 -18.26 12.94
C ILE A 325 23.99 -17.36 14.06
N GLY A 326 23.16 -16.38 13.73
CA GLY A 326 22.54 -15.47 14.68
C GLY A 326 21.73 -14.36 14.00
N PHE A 327 20.86 -13.73 14.78
CA PHE A 327 20.09 -12.57 14.35
C PHE A 327 20.47 -11.36 15.20
N ASN A 328 20.67 -10.22 14.55
CA ASN A 328 21.00 -8.95 15.20
C ASN A 328 22.15 -9.09 16.22
N HIS A 329 23.17 -9.88 15.86
CA HIS A 329 24.25 -10.25 16.76
C HIS A 329 25.06 -9.01 17.13
N ASN A 330 25.26 -8.79 18.44
CA ASN A 330 26.09 -7.70 18.96
C ASN A 330 25.75 -6.33 18.32
N SER A 331 24.45 -6.05 18.16
CA SER A 331 23.96 -4.95 17.31
C SER A 331 24.45 -3.55 17.71
N GLY A 332 24.80 -3.33 18.98
CA GLY A 332 25.40 -2.08 19.44
C GLY A 332 26.82 -1.81 18.90
N LYS A 333 27.48 -2.84 18.34
CA LYS A 333 28.82 -2.77 17.76
C LYS A 333 28.82 -3.10 16.27
N GLU A 334 28.06 -4.10 15.87
CA GLU A 334 28.05 -4.64 14.50
C GLU A 334 26.94 -4.04 13.61
N GLY A 335 26.04 -3.29 14.25
CA GLY A 335 24.89 -2.63 13.67
C GLY A 335 23.61 -3.47 13.73
N SER A 336 22.46 -2.80 13.67
CA SER A 336 21.15 -3.43 13.82
C SER A 336 20.64 -4.14 12.55
N ASN A 337 19.59 -4.95 12.71
CA ASN A 337 18.79 -5.50 11.60
C ASN A 337 19.62 -6.33 10.62
N ARG A 338 20.45 -7.23 11.15
CA ARG A 338 21.33 -8.12 10.36
C ARG A 338 21.00 -9.58 10.60
N ILE A 339 21.02 -10.37 9.53
CA ILE A 339 21.04 -11.84 9.62
C ILE A 339 22.48 -12.27 9.40
N HIS A 340 23.08 -12.97 10.35
CA HIS A 340 24.46 -13.42 10.26
C HIS A 340 24.51 -14.85 9.74
N PHE A 341 25.39 -15.09 8.78
CA PHE A 341 25.58 -16.38 8.13
C PHE A 341 27.02 -16.84 8.25
N LEU A 342 27.23 -18.17 8.22
CA LEU A 342 28.47 -18.78 7.73
C LEU A 342 28.19 -19.47 6.41
N LEU A 343 29.14 -19.40 5.48
CA LEU A 343 29.13 -20.15 4.23
C LEU A 343 29.96 -21.43 4.42
N GLY A 344 29.31 -22.57 4.57
CA GLY A 344 30.07 -23.76 4.93
C GLY A 344 29.26 -24.99 5.30
N LYS A 345 28.21 -25.35 4.56
CA LYS A 345 27.60 -26.68 4.68
C LYS A 345 27.53 -27.41 3.34
N ILE A 346 27.83 -28.70 3.34
CA ILE A 346 27.60 -29.58 2.19
C ILE A 346 26.88 -30.82 2.70
N SER A 347 25.67 -31.07 2.19
CA SER A 347 24.81 -32.17 2.65
C SER A 347 24.61 -32.15 4.18
N GLY A 348 24.36 -30.96 4.74
CA GLY A 348 24.15 -30.74 6.17
C GLY A 348 25.41 -30.77 7.06
N LYS A 349 26.57 -31.19 6.54
CA LYS A 349 27.82 -31.22 7.30
C LYS A 349 28.52 -29.87 7.27
N PHE A 350 28.98 -29.39 8.41
CA PHE A 350 29.81 -28.18 8.50
C PHE A 350 31.16 -28.41 7.80
N VAL A 351 31.55 -27.48 6.94
CA VAL A 351 32.77 -27.54 6.11
C VAL A 351 33.49 -26.20 6.04
N GLY A 352 34.81 -26.25 5.83
CA GLY A 352 35.64 -25.12 5.45
C GLY A 352 36.18 -25.27 4.02
N LEU A 353 36.31 -24.15 3.33
CA LEU A 353 36.95 -24.09 2.02
C LEU A 353 38.46 -24.30 2.20
N VAL A 354 39.07 -25.15 1.37
CA VAL A 354 40.50 -25.46 1.44
C VAL A 354 41.12 -25.29 0.07
N ASP A 355 42.39 -24.90 0.00
CA ASP A 355 43.15 -24.86 -1.25
C ASP A 355 44.08 -26.07 -1.38
N SER A 356 44.84 -26.12 -2.48
CA SER A 356 45.83 -27.17 -2.72
C SER A 356 47.02 -27.14 -1.76
N SER A 357 47.20 -26.05 -0.99
CA SER A 357 48.30 -25.90 -0.03
C SER A 357 47.92 -26.38 1.37
N TYR A 358 46.67 -26.84 1.58
CA TYR A 358 46.14 -27.21 2.88
C TYR A 358 47.10 -28.08 3.71
N GLY A 359 47.35 -27.68 4.96
CA GLY A 359 48.24 -28.39 5.88
C GLY A 359 49.73 -28.14 5.64
N SER A 360 50.08 -27.29 4.67
CA SER A 360 51.46 -26.91 4.36
C SER A 360 51.71 -25.43 4.59
N THR A 361 52.98 -25.07 4.70
CA THR A 361 53.44 -23.68 4.74
C THR A 361 53.62 -23.15 3.32
N THR A 362 53.18 -21.93 3.03
CA THR A 362 53.34 -21.33 1.70
C THR A 362 53.45 -19.81 1.75
N SER A 363 54.24 -19.25 0.83
CA SER A 363 54.35 -17.81 0.58
C SER A 363 53.57 -17.37 -0.66
N THR A 364 52.77 -18.27 -1.26
CA THR A 364 51.92 -17.95 -2.41
C THR A 364 50.85 -16.93 -2.03
N SER A 365 50.87 -15.77 -2.69
CA SER A 365 49.86 -14.73 -2.53
C SER A 365 48.46 -15.26 -2.89
N GLY A 366 47.50 -15.13 -1.98
CA GLY A 366 46.13 -15.61 -2.16
C GLY A 366 45.91 -17.09 -1.84
N ALA A 367 46.94 -17.82 -1.36
CA ALA A 367 46.70 -19.08 -0.67
C ALA A 367 45.90 -18.84 0.61
N PHE A 368 45.20 -19.87 1.12
CA PHE A 368 44.29 -19.80 2.26
C PHE A 368 45.02 -19.75 3.61
N THR A 369 45.93 -18.79 3.70
CA THR A 369 46.80 -18.45 4.82
C THR A 369 46.37 -17.09 5.37
N MET A 370 46.64 -16.81 6.64
CA MET A 370 46.38 -15.49 7.21
C MET A 370 47.31 -14.44 6.59
N ASN A 371 48.61 -14.76 6.46
CA ASN A 371 49.66 -13.95 5.84
C ASN A 371 50.66 -14.85 5.09
N THR A 372 51.32 -14.34 4.03
CA THR A 372 52.34 -15.11 3.29
C THR A 372 53.65 -15.19 4.06
N SER A 373 53.86 -14.24 4.98
CA SER A 373 54.96 -14.21 5.91
C SER A 373 54.58 -14.93 7.20
N ASN A 374 55.58 -15.49 7.87
CA ASN A 374 55.42 -16.01 9.21
C ASN A 374 55.32 -14.87 10.22
N THR A 375 54.25 -14.07 10.17
CA THR A 375 53.94 -13.04 11.16
C THR A 375 52.45 -12.72 11.23
N ASN A 376 51.97 -12.37 12.42
CA ASN A 376 50.64 -11.80 12.63
C ASN A 376 50.62 -10.27 12.61
N SER A 377 51.75 -9.62 12.30
CA SER A 377 51.84 -8.17 12.13
C SER A 377 50.80 -7.64 11.14
N GLY A 378 50.18 -6.52 11.50
CA GLY A 378 49.04 -5.94 10.80
C GLY A 378 47.69 -6.59 11.12
N GLY A 379 47.67 -7.61 12.01
CA GLY A 379 46.47 -8.27 12.51
C GLY A 379 45.51 -8.73 11.43
N TRP A 380 44.21 -8.74 11.74
CA TRP A 380 43.17 -8.99 10.73
C TRP A 380 43.15 -7.91 9.64
N GLY A 381 43.21 -6.64 10.04
CA GLY A 381 43.01 -5.48 9.18
C GLY A 381 43.90 -5.45 7.94
N SER A 382 45.15 -5.90 8.08
CA SER A 382 46.14 -5.95 6.99
C SER A 382 46.41 -7.37 6.48
N SER A 383 45.67 -8.37 6.95
CA SER A 383 45.89 -9.76 6.57
C SER A 383 45.63 -9.99 5.08
N GLN A 384 46.36 -10.93 4.47
CA GLN A 384 46.05 -11.33 3.09
C GLN A 384 44.74 -12.11 3.01
N MET A 385 44.35 -12.82 4.07
CA MET A 385 43.06 -13.50 4.13
C MET A 385 41.93 -12.50 3.91
N ARG A 386 41.95 -11.37 4.62
CA ARG A 386 40.95 -10.29 4.48
C ARG A 386 40.96 -9.67 3.08
N SER A 387 42.14 -9.32 2.56
CA SER A 387 42.26 -8.50 1.34
C SER A 387 42.28 -9.32 0.04
N LYS A 388 43.00 -10.44 -0.01
CA LYS A 388 43.26 -11.21 -1.24
C LYS A 388 42.45 -12.50 -1.37
N VAL A 389 42.05 -13.11 -0.25
CA VAL A 389 41.22 -14.32 -0.28
C VAL A 389 39.75 -13.94 -0.22
N LEU A 390 39.33 -13.20 0.80
CA LEU A 390 37.93 -12.84 0.99
C LEU A 390 37.50 -11.63 0.16
N GLY A 391 38.34 -10.59 0.07
CA GLY A 391 37.94 -9.31 -0.53
C GLY A 391 37.02 -8.50 0.39
N SER A 392 37.18 -8.66 1.71
CA SER A 392 36.26 -8.24 2.77
C SER A 392 35.82 -6.77 2.70
N ALA A 393 36.74 -5.87 2.36
CA ALA A 393 36.51 -4.43 2.35
C ALA A 393 35.97 -3.89 1.01
N SER A 394 35.93 -4.73 -0.02
CA SER A 394 35.55 -4.30 -1.38
C SER A 394 34.03 -4.20 -1.53
N SER A 395 33.57 -3.36 -2.46
CA SER A 395 32.14 -3.20 -2.72
C SER A 395 31.52 -4.50 -3.24
N PRO A 396 30.38 -4.98 -2.71
CA PRO A 396 29.69 -6.12 -3.29
C PRO A 396 29.22 -5.87 -4.72
N THR A 397 28.98 -4.63 -5.15
CA THR A 397 28.59 -4.32 -6.53
C THR A 397 29.78 -4.27 -7.49
N SER A 398 30.98 -4.00 -6.97
CA SER A 398 32.25 -3.96 -7.71
C SER A 398 33.36 -4.62 -6.90
N PRO A 399 33.33 -5.95 -6.73
CA PRO A 399 34.23 -6.64 -5.82
C PRO A 399 35.66 -6.69 -6.38
N THR A 400 36.65 -6.77 -5.50
CA THR A 400 38.04 -7.01 -5.92
C THR A 400 38.11 -8.34 -6.66
N ALA A 401 38.64 -8.31 -7.89
CA ALA A 401 38.75 -9.51 -8.73
C ALA A 401 39.55 -10.61 -8.03
N ASN A 402 39.22 -11.86 -8.35
CA ASN A 402 39.87 -13.06 -7.81
C ASN A 402 39.74 -13.21 -6.29
N THR A 403 38.65 -12.74 -5.68
CA THR A 403 38.34 -12.94 -4.26
C THR A 403 37.09 -13.79 -4.09
N LEU A 404 36.85 -14.29 -2.88
CA LEU A 404 35.61 -15.00 -2.56
C LEU A 404 34.40 -14.10 -2.82
N LEU A 405 34.46 -12.82 -2.42
CA LEU A 405 33.38 -11.88 -2.70
C LEU A 405 33.06 -11.86 -4.20
N ALA A 406 34.06 -11.74 -5.07
CA ALA A 406 33.84 -11.76 -6.52
C ALA A 406 33.30 -13.09 -7.07
N ALA A 407 33.58 -14.22 -6.41
CA ALA A 407 33.11 -15.55 -6.79
C ALA A 407 31.70 -15.88 -6.27
N LEU A 408 31.08 -15.01 -5.45
CA LEU A 408 29.71 -15.17 -4.99
C LEU A 408 28.68 -14.75 -6.05
N PRO A 409 27.48 -15.39 -6.07
CA PRO A 409 26.37 -14.97 -6.92
C PRO A 409 26.03 -13.48 -6.75
N SER A 410 25.69 -12.82 -7.84
CA SER A 410 25.43 -11.37 -7.85
C SER A 410 24.20 -10.97 -7.03
N ASP A 411 23.17 -11.83 -6.99
CA ASP A 411 21.96 -11.65 -6.19
C ASP A 411 22.24 -11.74 -4.69
N LEU A 412 23.09 -12.68 -4.26
CA LEU A 412 23.61 -12.70 -2.88
C LEU A 412 24.40 -11.43 -2.59
N ARG A 413 25.36 -11.05 -3.45
CA ARG A 413 26.16 -9.83 -3.25
C ARG A 413 25.29 -8.58 -3.10
N ALA A 414 24.23 -8.46 -3.89
CA ALA A 414 23.29 -7.35 -3.82
C ALA A 414 22.51 -7.30 -2.49
N ALA A 415 22.33 -8.44 -1.83
CA ALA A 415 21.66 -8.53 -0.53
C ALA A 415 22.58 -8.23 0.66
N MET A 416 23.91 -8.40 0.52
CA MET A 416 24.84 -8.27 1.65
C MET A 416 24.81 -6.88 2.31
N LYS A 417 24.92 -6.86 3.65
CA LYS A 417 25.21 -5.66 4.44
C LYS A 417 26.70 -5.62 4.81
N SER A 418 27.22 -4.44 5.04
CA SER A 418 28.50 -4.29 5.74
C SER A 418 28.32 -4.62 7.22
N CYS A 419 29.35 -5.19 7.83
CA CYS A 419 29.39 -5.50 9.25
C CYS A 419 30.64 -4.85 9.86
N THR A 420 30.46 -4.13 10.97
CA THR A 420 31.60 -3.67 11.75
C THR A 420 32.12 -4.84 12.58
N LYS A 421 33.42 -5.14 12.51
CA LYS A 421 34.07 -6.20 13.27
C LYS A 421 35.25 -5.67 14.05
N TYR A 422 35.33 -6.06 15.33
CA TYR A 422 36.42 -5.67 16.23
C TYR A 422 37.35 -6.86 16.46
N THR A 423 38.65 -6.58 16.42
CA THR A 423 39.75 -7.53 16.63
C THR A 423 41.04 -6.74 16.77
N ASP A 424 42.12 -7.38 17.22
CA ASP A 424 43.45 -6.77 17.09
C ASP A 424 43.86 -6.61 15.61
N ASN A 425 43.95 -5.36 15.14
CA ASN A 425 44.32 -5.02 13.76
C ASN A 425 45.78 -4.56 13.62
N ALA A 426 46.57 -4.60 14.68
CA ALA A 426 48.01 -4.35 14.60
C ALA A 426 48.80 -5.67 14.69
N GLY A 427 48.27 -6.66 15.42
CA GLY A 427 48.99 -7.88 15.80
C GLY A 427 50.18 -7.58 16.70
N GLY A 428 51.09 -8.54 16.84
CA GLY A 428 52.40 -8.30 17.44
C GLY A 428 52.45 -8.10 18.96
N GLY A 429 51.33 -8.22 19.67
CA GLY A 429 51.27 -8.04 21.13
C GLY A 429 49.86 -7.94 21.70
N ASN A 430 49.77 -7.40 22.92
CA ASN A 430 48.53 -7.28 23.71
C ASN A 430 48.29 -5.85 24.16
N THR A 431 48.28 -4.93 23.20
CA THR A 431 47.98 -3.52 23.47
C THR A 431 46.50 -3.29 23.21
N ALA A 432 45.76 -2.79 24.21
CA ALA A 432 44.31 -2.60 24.10
C ALA A 432 43.90 -1.69 22.92
N SER A 433 44.68 -0.64 22.63
CA SER A 433 44.42 0.28 21.51
C SER A 433 44.59 -0.36 20.12
N ASN A 434 45.20 -1.55 20.04
CA ASN A 434 45.28 -2.28 18.77
C ASN A 434 43.93 -2.91 18.39
N VAL A 435 43.07 -3.17 19.39
CA VAL A 435 41.71 -3.63 19.15
C VAL A 435 40.90 -2.48 18.57
N SER A 436 40.57 -2.61 17.30
CA SER A 436 39.92 -1.57 16.50
C SER A 436 38.92 -2.19 15.54
N SER A 437 38.06 -1.36 14.96
CA SER A 437 37.04 -1.81 14.03
C SER A 437 37.55 -1.90 12.59
N THR A 438 37.08 -2.90 11.87
CA THR A 438 37.07 -2.98 10.41
C THR A 438 35.62 -3.02 9.92
N THR A 439 35.39 -2.60 8.68
CA THR A 439 34.10 -2.73 8.01
C THR A 439 34.24 -3.77 6.90
N ASP A 440 33.51 -4.87 7.03
CA ASP A 440 33.67 -6.05 6.20
C ASP A 440 32.32 -6.57 5.68
N TYR A 441 32.30 -7.03 4.42
CA TYR A 441 31.19 -7.80 3.85
C TYR A 441 31.38 -9.30 4.04
N LEU A 442 32.63 -9.75 4.04
CA LEU A 442 33.03 -11.12 4.41
C LEU A 442 34.03 -11.05 5.56
N PHE A 443 33.88 -11.89 6.58
CA PHE A 443 34.78 -11.92 7.73
C PHE A 443 35.08 -13.36 8.16
N LEU A 444 36.15 -13.56 8.92
CA LEU A 444 36.30 -14.77 9.73
C LEU A 444 35.79 -14.51 11.14
N LEU A 445 35.35 -15.55 11.84
CA LEU A 445 34.95 -15.43 13.23
C LEU A 445 36.17 -15.19 14.12
N SER A 446 35.97 -14.54 15.26
CA SER A 446 36.99 -14.43 16.30
C SER A 446 36.97 -15.64 17.23
N GLU A 447 37.98 -15.74 18.10
CA GLU A 447 38.00 -16.69 19.19
C GLU A 447 36.72 -16.62 20.05
N TYR A 448 36.41 -15.44 20.58
CA TYR A 448 35.31 -15.28 21.53
C TYR A 448 33.95 -15.53 20.88
N GLU A 449 33.77 -15.17 19.61
CA GLU A 449 32.55 -15.43 18.85
C GLU A 449 32.20 -16.92 18.72
N VAL A 450 33.22 -17.79 18.75
CA VAL A 450 33.07 -19.25 18.65
C VAL A 450 33.02 -19.91 20.03
N PHE A 451 33.91 -19.51 20.95
CA PHE A 451 34.13 -20.23 22.20
C PHE A 451 33.53 -19.58 23.45
N ALA A 452 33.18 -18.29 23.40
CA ALA A 452 32.85 -17.47 24.59
C ALA A 452 33.96 -17.48 25.66
N THR A 453 35.20 -17.74 25.25
CA THR A 453 36.37 -17.76 26.12
C THR A 453 37.45 -16.87 25.52
N HIS A 454 38.40 -16.52 26.37
CA HIS A 454 39.58 -15.78 26.02
C HIS A 454 40.80 -16.54 26.53
N GLN A 455 41.61 -17.04 25.61
CA GLN A 455 42.83 -17.80 25.87
C GLN A 455 43.98 -17.36 24.97
N TYR A 456 43.71 -17.03 23.70
CA TYR A 456 44.76 -16.71 22.74
C TYR A 456 44.63 -15.34 22.07
N CYS A 457 43.53 -14.60 22.17
CA CYS A 457 43.45 -13.30 21.52
C CYS A 457 44.03 -12.17 22.40
N ASN A 458 43.84 -10.92 21.99
CA ASN A 458 44.20 -9.74 22.79
C ASN A 458 43.19 -9.60 23.95
N ASP A 459 43.65 -9.26 25.16
CA ASP A 459 42.81 -9.18 26.37
C ASP A 459 41.66 -8.17 26.26
N ALA A 460 41.81 -7.15 25.39
CA ALA A 460 40.76 -6.18 25.15
C ALA A 460 39.72 -6.66 24.13
N GLU A 461 40.01 -7.67 23.32
CA GLU A 461 39.16 -8.13 22.22
C GLU A 461 37.77 -8.64 22.68
N PRO A 462 37.65 -9.45 23.75
CA PRO A 462 36.35 -9.89 24.27
C PRO A 462 35.39 -8.76 24.64
N ASN A 463 35.87 -7.57 25.01
CA ASN A 463 35.03 -6.42 25.40
C ASN A 463 34.18 -5.86 24.23
N TYR A 464 34.45 -6.29 23.01
CA TYR A 464 33.77 -5.83 21.81
C TYR A 464 32.97 -6.93 21.11
N GLN A 465 32.92 -8.14 21.67
CA GLN A 465 32.41 -9.33 21.00
C GLN A 465 31.33 -10.04 21.84
N ALA A 466 30.50 -10.83 21.16
CA ALA A 466 29.58 -11.76 21.79
C ALA A 466 29.72 -13.13 21.13
N GLN A 467 29.33 -14.20 21.82
CA GLN A 467 29.28 -15.53 21.19
C GLN A 467 28.09 -15.63 20.23
N TYR A 468 28.28 -16.25 19.06
CA TYR A 468 27.17 -16.53 18.15
C TYR A 468 26.21 -17.58 18.71
N ASP A 469 24.91 -17.35 18.55
CA ASP A 469 23.85 -18.23 19.05
C ASP A 469 24.00 -19.67 18.55
N TYR A 470 24.50 -19.87 17.33
CA TYR A 470 24.79 -21.20 16.79
C TYR A 470 25.77 -21.99 17.68
N PHE A 471 26.90 -21.39 18.07
CA PHE A 471 27.88 -22.08 18.92
C PHE A 471 27.45 -22.12 20.39
N LYS A 472 26.74 -21.08 20.85
CA LYS A 472 26.14 -21.03 22.19
C LYS A 472 25.13 -22.17 22.41
N ALA A 473 24.43 -22.60 21.37
CA ALA A 473 23.52 -23.75 21.39
C ALA A 473 24.24 -25.11 21.43
N GLY A 474 25.58 -25.14 21.51
CA GLY A 474 26.35 -26.38 21.61
C GLY A 474 26.61 -27.08 20.26
N ASN A 475 26.33 -26.42 19.13
CA ASN A 475 26.63 -27.00 17.82
C ASN A 475 28.13 -27.29 17.65
N SER A 476 28.42 -28.32 16.84
CA SER A 476 29.80 -28.73 16.56
C SER A 476 30.61 -27.61 15.89
N LYS A 477 31.85 -27.47 16.35
CA LYS A 477 32.86 -26.54 15.79
C LYS A 477 33.76 -27.25 14.77
N VAL A 478 33.62 -28.56 14.63
CA VAL A 478 34.40 -29.37 13.68
C VAL A 478 33.89 -29.09 12.27
N ALA A 479 34.70 -28.39 11.48
CA ALA A 479 34.49 -28.25 10.05
C ALA A 479 35.23 -29.37 9.31
N ASN A 480 34.62 -29.97 8.29
CA ASN A 480 35.29 -30.88 7.38
C ASN A 480 35.85 -30.13 6.17
N LYS A 481 36.74 -30.74 5.39
CA LYS A 481 37.17 -30.16 4.11
C LYS A 481 35.99 -30.17 3.14
N HIS A 482 35.72 -29.06 2.46
CA HIS A 482 34.65 -29.03 1.45
C HIS A 482 34.89 -30.06 0.31
N SER A 483 36.15 -30.34 -0.02
CA SER A 483 36.56 -31.33 -1.03
C SER A 483 36.58 -32.78 -0.51
N ALA A 484 36.44 -32.99 0.80
CA ALA A 484 36.40 -34.30 1.44
C ALA A 484 35.60 -34.21 2.75
N THR A 485 34.26 -34.21 2.65
CA THR A 485 33.33 -33.89 3.75
C THR A 485 33.33 -34.88 4.92
N GLY A 486 34.12 -35.95 4.85
CA GLY A 486 34.40 -36.88 5.97
C GLY A 486 35.75 -36.64 6.67
N THR A 487 36.54 -35.67 6.23
CA THR A 487 37.86 -35.36 6.80
C THR A 487 37.80 -34.02 7.53
N ALA A 488 37.99 -34.05 8.85
CA ALA A 488 38.05 -32.84 9.66
C ALA A 488 39.20 -31.92 9.23
N ALA A 489 38.96 -30.61 9.32
CA ALA A 489 39.89 -29.57 8.95
C ALA A 489 40.15 -28.64 10.13
N VAL A 490 41.41 -28.23 10.31
CA VAL A 490 41.74 -26.98 10.98
C VAL A 490 41.19 -25.81 10.15
N TRP A 491 40.58 -24.81 10.79
CA TRP A 491 40.08 -23.60 10.14
C TRP A 491 40.40 -22.32 10.90
N TRP A 492 40.55 -21.21 10.17
CA TRP A 492 41.07 -19.96 10.69
C TRP A 492 40.05 -19.11 11.46
N LEU A 493 40.54 -18.42 12.49
CA LEU A 493 39.86 -17.31 13.17
C LEU A 493 40.59 -16.00 12.88
N ARG A 494 39.88 -14.86 12.92
CA ARG A 494 40.50 -13.55 12.64
C ARG A 494 41.41 -13.04 13.77
N SER A 495 41.27 -13.57 14.97
CA SER A 495 42.00 -13.11 16.16
C SER A 495 43.49 -13.46 16.06
N PRO A 496 44.41 -12.48 16.09
CA PRO A 496 45.83 -12.73 16.25
C PRO A 496 46.11 -13.45 17.58
N TYR A 497 47.13 -14.31 17.59
CA TYR A 497 47.56 -15.01 18.80
C TYR A 497 48.39 -14.11 19.73
N TYR A 498 48.09 -14.22 21.01
CA TYR A 498 48.79 -13.70 22.18
C TYR A 498 48.49 -14.63 23.38
N LEU A 499 49.51 -15.08 24.10
CA LEU A 499 49.33 -15.89 25.31
C LEU A 499 50.32 -15.46 26.40
N ASN A 500 49.80 -15.01 27.54
CA ASN A 500 50.51 -14.85 28.82
C ASN A 500 51.93 -14.24 28.70
N GLY A 501 52.07 -13.13 27.98
CA GLY A 501 53.34 -12.41 27.85
C GLY A 501 54.39 -13.07 26.95
N ILE A 502 54.09 -14.22 26.32
CA ILE A 502 54.96 -14.85 25.34
C ILE A 502 54.61 -14.30 23.95
N ASN A 503 55.49 -13.42 23.43
CA ASN A 503 55.23 -12.70 22.19
C ASN A 503 55.50 -13.57 20.95
N TYR A 504 54.59 -14.50 20.67
CA TYR A 504 54.61 -15.25 19.41
C TYR A 504 53.89 -14.48 18.31
N ASN A 505 54.59 -13.50 17.75
CA ASN A 505 54.14 -12.59 16.67
C ASN A 505 53.94 -13.28 15.31
N TYR A 506 53.62 -14.56 15.32
CA TYR A 506 53.68 -15.49 14.21
C TYR A 506 52.36 -16.22 13.96
N TYR A 507 51.45 -16.23 14.94
CA TYR A 507 50.27 -17.10 14.93
C TYR A 507 48.97 -16.31 14.88
N PHE A 508 47.94 -16.95 14.32
CA PHE A 508 46.54 -16.59 14.47
C PHE A 508 45.79 -17.72 15.15
N CYS A 509 44.69 -17.37 15.79
CA CYS A 509 43.78 -18.34 16.38
C CYS A 509 43.13 -19.19 15.28
N ALA A 510 42.82 -20.43 15.63
CA ALA A 510 42.20 -21.39 14.74
C ALA A 510 41.32 -22.34 15.55
N VAL A 511 40.47 -23.07 14.87
CA VAL A 511 39.77 -24.23 15.44
C VAL A 511 40.45 -25.49 14.91
N SER A 512 40.84 -26.38 15.81
CA SER A 512 41.49 -27.64 15.47
C SER A 512 40.53 -28.62 14.77
N SER A 513 41.07 -29.70 14.21
CA SER A 513 40.26 -30.80 13.65
C SER A 513 39.38 -31.50 14.70
N SER A 514 39.68 -31.35 16.00
CA SER A 514 38.83 -31.83 17.10
C SER A 514 37.75 -30.83 17.51
N GLY A 515 37.69 -29.64 16.90
CA GLY A 515 36.77 -28.58 17.27
C GLY A 515 37.20 -27.77 18.50
N SER A 516 38.43 -27.98 18.97
CA SER A 516 39.02 -27.28 20.11
C SER A 516 39.67 -25.97 19.65
N LEU A 517 39.79 -25.01 20.57
CA LEU A 517 40.55 -23.80 20.30
C LEU A 517 42.03 -24.15 20.10
N GLY A 518 42.64 -23.57 19.07
CA GLY A 518 44.05 -23.75 18.74
C GLY A 518 44.63 -22.47 18.12
N CYS A 519 45.89 -22.55 17.70
CA CYS A 519 46.58 -21.48 17.00
C CYS A 519 47.55 -22.09 15.98
N ASN A 520 47.79 -21.39 14.88
CA ASN A 520 48.71 -21.84 13.84
C ASN A 520 49.47 -20.68 13.19
N GLY A 521 50.66 -20.97 12.66
CA GLY A 521 51.52 -19.98 12.03
C GLY A 521 50.82 -19.34 10.84
N ALA A 522 50.91 -18.02 10.70
CA ALA A 522 50.09 -17.24 9.77
C ALA A 522 50.23 -17.67 8.29
N TYR A 523 51.34 -18.31 7.94
CA TYR A 523 51.75 -18.79 6.62
C TYR A 523 51.40 -20.26 6.33
N PHE A 524 50.74 -20.95 7.26
CA PHE A 524 50.10 -22.23 6.97
C PHE A 524 48.81 -22.01 6.19
N ALA A 525 48.47 -22.93 5.28
CA ALA A 525 47.18 -22.91 4.61
C ALA A 525 46.19 -23.84 5.32
N TYR A 526 45.03 -23.31 5.71
CA TYR A 526 43.99 -24.05 6.43
C TYR A 526 42.58 -23.68 5.92
N GLY A 527 41.56 -24.25 6.55
CA GLY A 527 40.17 -24.05 6.20
C GLY A 527 39.72 -22.60 6.36
N VAL A 528 38.98 -22.10 5.38
CA VAL A 528 38.31 -20.80 5.40
C VAL A 528 36.83 -21.05 5.65
N VAL A 529 36.31 -20.48 6.73
CA VAL A 529 34.87 -20.47 7.04
C VAL A 529 34.40 -19.02 7.06
N PRO A 530 33.97 -18.48 5.91
CA PRO A 530 33.60 -17.07 5.79
C PRO A 530 32.22 -16.82 6.37
N GLY A 531 32.14 -15.82 7.23
CA GLY A 531 30.91 -15.21 7.70
C GLY A 531 30.51 -14.01 6.84
N PHE A 532 29.20 -13.76 6.75
CA PHE A 532 28.64 -12.58 6.10
C PHE A 532 27.33 -12.16 6.76
N VAL A 533 26.83 -10.97 6.40
CA VAL A 533 25.54 -10.49 6.87
C VAL A 533 24.66 -10.04 5.71
N VAL A 534 23.34 -10.19 5.87
CA VAL A 534 22.30 -9.67 4.98
C VAL A 534 21.40 -8.73 5.76
#